data_AF-A0A917U5B9-F1
#
_entry.id   AF-A0A917U5B9-F1
#
_cell.length_a   1.000
_cell.length_b   1.000
_cell.length_c   1.000
_cell.angle_alpha   90.00
_cell.angle_beta   90.00
_cell.angle_gamma   90.00
#
_symmetry.space_group_name_H-M   'P 1'
#
loop_
_entity.id
_entity.type
_entity.pdbx_description
1 polymer ?
#
loop_
_entity_poly.entity_id
_entity_poly.type
_entity_poly.pdbx_seq_one_letter_code
_entity_poly.pdbx_strand_id
1 'polypeptide(L)'
;MRRLIVVPGLAALLALAVAGLLRSAGPAARTDPVAATAAELRCPACQGESVVDSPSPIAASMRQVIADHLAQGRSREEIRRWFVARYGDEVLAQPPARGPGLLLWVVPAIALLGAGAAAARTLRPRLAGSARRSGARTRWPRHPGSARRSGGRTRWPRHPGGARRADGATSRWSPGPVCSLTAAGLIALVAAVAVAADGLAPPAPPPADPAAVALRLAWDLEGRQQYEAAAQMYREALRERTDDGVQLRLAFALLRSSDAAGAERAAREVLDHAPESPDGLLVLGLAQRATRPADATATLRRFLAVAPSHPAAAEIRRLLDP
;
A
#
# COMPACT_ATOMS: atom_id res chain seq x y z
N MET A 1 29.27 -7.37 29.89
CA MET A 1 28.12 -6.44 29.75
C MET A 1 27.74 -6.14 28.29
N ARG A 2 28.67 -5.84 27.36
CA ARG A 2 28.35 -5.63 25.93
C ARG A 2 27.64 -6.81 25.23
N ARG A 3 27.93 -8.06 25.60
CA ARG A 3 27.24 -9.26 25.05
C ARG A 3 25.78 -9.40 25.54
N LEU A 4 25.41 -8.77 26.66
CA LEU A 4 24.05 -8.85 27.23
C LEU A 4 23.02 -7.98 26.49
N ILE A 5 23.45 -7.05 25.63
CA ILE A 5 22.55 -6.14 24.89
C ILE A 5 22.45 -6.53 23.41
N VAL A 6 23.52 -7.09 22.82
CA VAL A 6 23.53 -7.48 21.40
C VAL A 6 22.68 -8.72 21.13
N VAL A 7 22.69 -9.70 22.05
CA VAL A 7 21.90 -10.93 21.92
C VAL A 7 20.39 -10.68 21.96
N PRO A 8 19.82 -9.91 22.92
CA PRO A 8 18.40 -9.61 22.91
C PRO A 8 18.00 -8.69 21.74
N GLY A 9 18.88 -7.79 21.31
CA GLY A 9 18.63 -6.95 20.12
C GLY A 9 18.53 -7.76 18.83
N LEU A 10 19.44 -8.72 18.62
CA LEU A 10 19.40 -9.62 17.46
C LEU A 10 18.21 -10.59 17.54
N ALA A 11 17.88 -11.09 18.73
CA ALA A 11 16.72 -11.96 18.93
C ALA A 11 15.39 -11.22 18.69
N ALA A 12 15.29 -9.95 19.11
CA ALA A 12 14.14 -9.10 18.83
C ALA A 12 14.01 -8.79 17.33
N LEU A 13 15.12 -8.52 16.63
CA LEU A 13 15.15 -8.33 15.18
C LEU A 13 14.76 -9.61 14.43
N LEU A 14 15.25 -10.78 14.88
CA LEU A 14 14.87 -12.07 14.29
C LEU A 14 13.40 -12.39 14.57
N ALA A 15 12.90 -12.09 15.77
CA ALA A 15 11.49 -12.28 16.13
C ALA A 15 10.58 -11.34 15.32
N LEU A 16 10.99 -10.09 15.08
CA LEU A 16 10.27 -9.15 14.21
C LEU A 16 10.29 -9.60 12.74
N ALA A 17 11.43 -10.11 12.26
CA ALA A 17 11.53 -10.67 10.91
C ALA A 17 10.65 -11.93 10.76
N VAL A 18 10.69 -12.85 11.73
CA VAL A 18 9.85 -14.06 11.75
C VAL A 18 8.37 -13.70 11.89
N ALA A 19 8.02 -12.70 12.71
CA ALA A 19 6.65 -12.20 12.80
C ALA A 19 6.18 -11.57 11.48
N GLY A 20 7.05 -10.86 10.77
CA GLY A 20 6.79 -10.35 9.42
C GLY A 20 6.61 -11.46 8.37
N LEU A 21 7.41 -12.53 8.45
CA LEU A 21 7.27 -13.71 7.59
C LEU A 21 5.99 -14.50 7.88
N LEU A 22 5.65 -14.71 9.16
CA LEU A 22 4.40 -15.39 9.55
C LEU A 22 3.16 -14.59 9.14
N ARG A 23 3.26 -13.25 9.10
CA ARG A 23 2.19 -12.36 8.66
C ARG A 23 2.09 -12.24 7.13
N SER A 24 3.08 -12.75 6.39
CA SER A 24 3.11 -12.79 4.92
C SER A 24 2.91 -14.19 4.33
N ALA A 25 2.80 -15.23 5.17
CA ALA A 25 2.25 -16.52 4.74
C ALA A 25 0.78 -16.32 4.35
N GLY A 26 0.54 -16.19 3.04
CA GLY A 26 -0.79 -15.98 2.45
C GLY A 26 -1.77 -17.10 2.78
N PRO A 27 -3.08 -16.84 2.58
CA PRO A 27 -4.14 -17.76 3.00
C PRO A 27 -4.01 -19.13 2.32
N ALA A 28 -4.35 -20.15 3.11
CA ALA A 28 -4.31 -21.57 2.82
C ALA A 28 -4.74 -21.96 1.39
N ALA A 29 -4.12 -23.03 0.88
CA ALA A 29 -4.40 -23.63 -0.43
C ALA A 29 -5.91 -23.68 -0.73
N ARG A 30 -6.36 -22.82 -1.64
CA ARG A 30 -7.74 -22.75 -2.11
C ARG A 30 -7.97 -23.89 -3.11
N THR A 31 -9.08 -24.62 -2.96
CA THR A 31 -9.47 -25.76 -3.81
C THR A 31 -10.07 -25.33 -5.16
N ASP A 32 -10.53 -24.08 -5.28
CA ASP A 32 -11.03 -23.52 -6.54
C ASP A 32 -9.87 -22.92 -7.38
N PRO A 33 -9.65 -23.40 -8.62
CA PRO A 33 -8.60 -22.88 -9.49
C PRO A 33 -8.79 -21.41 -9.87
N VAL A 34 -10.04 -20.91 -9.92
CA VAL A 34 -10.33 -19.49 -10.18
C VAL A 34 -9.88 -18.65 -8.99
N ALA A 35 -10.30 -19.02 -7.77
CA ALA A 35 -9.91 -18.34 -6.54
C ALA A 35 -8.39 -18.38 -6.30
N ALA A 36 -7.72 -19.49 -6.62
CA ALA A 36 -6.26 -19.60 -6.52
C ALA A 36 -5.53 -18.63 -7.46
N THR A 37 -5.98 -18.52 -8.71
CA THR A 37 -5.39 -17.60 -9.69
C THR A 37 -5.71 -16.14 -9.37
N ALA A 38 -6.92 -15.85 -8.91
CA ALA A 38 -7.34 -14.52 -8.48
C ALA A 38 -6.58 -14.03 -7.24
N ALA A 39 -6.13 -14.94 -6.37
CA ALA A 39 -5.31 -14.60 -5.20
C ALA A 39 -3.93 -14.02 -5.57
N GLU A 40 -3.38 -14.44 -6.71
CA GLU A 40 -2.08 -13.98 -7.21
C GLU A 40 -2.15 -12.61 -7.89
N LEU A 41 -3.36 -12.09 -8.08
CA LEU A 41 -3.63 -10.82 -8.74
C LEU A 41 -4.20 -9.80 -7.76
N ARG A 42 -3.86 -8.53 -7.97
CA ARG A 42 -4.42 -7.36 -7.28
C ARG A 42 -5.39 -6.63 -8.20
N CYS A 43 -6.44 -6.07 -7.59
CA CYS A 43 -7.35 -5.19 -8.28
C CYS A 43 -6.70 -3.80 -8.44
N PRO A 44 -6.46 -3.32 -9.67
CA PRO A 44 -5.81 -2.01 -9.90
C PRO A 44 -6.67 -0.82 -9.42
N ALA A 45 -7.98 -1.03 -9.28
CA ALA A 45 -8.92 0.01 -8.86
C ALA A 45 -9.30 -0.04 -7.37
N CYS A 46 -8.81 -1.04 -6.62
CA CYS A 46 -9.27 -1.34 -5.26
C CYS A 46 -8.18 -1.14 -4.21
N GLN A 47 -7.38 -0.07 -4.33
CA GLN A 47 -6.29 0.25 -3.39
C GLN A 47 -5.31 -0.92 -3.11
N GLY A 48 -5.10 -1.81 -4.09
CA GLY A 48 -4.16 -2.93 -3.96
C GLY A 48 -4.70 -4.18 -3.25
N GLU A 49 -6.01 -4.28 -3.01
CA GLU A 49 -6.65 -5.52 -2.56
C GLU A 49 -6.53 -6.65 -3.59
N SER A 50 -6.55 -7.91 -3.13
CA SER A 50 -6.52 -9.06 -4.02
C SER A 50 -7.84 -9.22 -4.79
N VAL A 51 -7.77 -9.67 -6.05
CA VAL A 51 -8.93 -9.90 -6.93
C VAL A 51 -9.90 -10.96 -6.35
N VAL A 52 -9.40 -11.86 -5.53
CA VAL A 52 -10.24 -12.89 -4.88
C VAL A 52 -11.04 -12.34 -3.70
N ASP A 53 -10.48 -11.40 -2.94
CA ASP A 53 -11.06 -10.92 -1.68
C ASP A 53 -11.82 -9.59 -1.88
N SER A 54 -11.51 -8.83 -2.93
CA SER A 54 -12.14 -7.52 -3.16
C SER A 54 -13.60 -7.68 -3.63
N PRO A 55 -14.56 -7.01 -2.96
CA PRO A 55 -15.98 -7.05 -3.34
C PRO A 55 -16.30 -6.17 -4.56
N SER A 56 -15.29 -5.56 -5.18
CA SER A 56 -15.51 -4.63 -6.28
C SER A 56 -16.07 -5.30 -7.54
N PRO A 57 -16.87 -4.58 -8.34
CA PRO A 57 -17.31 -5.03 -9.66
C PRO A 57 -16.15 -5.41 -10.58
N ILE A 58 -15.04 -4.67 -10.51
CA ILE A 58 -13.86 -4.91 -11.33
C ILE A 58 -13.23 -6.26 -10.95
N ALA A 59 -13.10 -6.56 -9.66
CA ALA A 59 -12.60 -7.85 -9.19
C ALA A 59 -13.53 -9.00 -9.58
N ALA A 60 -14.86 -8.78 -9.59
CA ALA A 60 -15.82 -9.77 -10.07
C ALA A 60 -15.66 -10.05 -11.59
N SER A 61 -15.50 -9.01 -12.40
CA SER A 61 -15.22 -9.16 -13.84
C SER A 61 -13.88 -9.86 -14.12
N MET A 62 -12.83 -9.52 -13.36
CA MET A 62 -11.55 -10.21 -13.46
C MET A 62 -11.66 -11.70 -13.11
N ARG A 63 -12.46 -12.08 -12.10
CA ARG A 63 -12.74 -13.49 -11.78
C ARG A 63 -13.46 -14.23 -12.91
N GLN A 64 -14.39 -13.57 -13.60
CA GLN A 64 -15.04 -14.14 -14.79
C GLN A 64 -14.02 -14.38 -15.92
N VAL A 65 -13.16 -13.40 -16.22
CA VAL A 65 -12.12 -13.55 -17.24
C VAL A 65 -11.13 -14.69 -16.90
N ILE A 66 -10.78 -14.84 -15.62
CA ILE A 66 -9.96 -15.95 -15.14
C ILE A 66 -10.68 -17.29 -15.37
N ALA A 67 -11.97 -17.38 -15.04
CA ALA A 67 -12.77 -18.58 -15.25
C ALA A 67 -12.84 -18.95 -16.74
N ASP A 68 -13.04 -17.97 -17.63
CA ASP A 68 -13.07 -18.18 -19.08
C ASP A 68 -11.73 -18.69 -19.62
N HIS A 69 -10.61 -18.15 -19.14
CA HIS A 69 -9.28 -18.60 -19.56
C HIS A 69 -8.91 -19.98 -19.02
N LEU A 70 -9.34 -20.31 -17.80
CA LEU A 70 -9.19 -21.66 -17.26
C LEU A 70 -10.05 -22.66 -18.03
N ALA A 71 -11.27 -22.29 -18.42
CA ALA A 71 -12.13 -23.10 -19.27
C ALA A 71 -11.54 -23.33 -20.67
N GLN A 72 -10.74 -22.37 -21.18
CA GLN A 72 -9.96 -22.50 -22.42
C GLN A 72 -8.69 -23.35 -22.26
N GLY A 73 -8.44 -23.92 -21.08
CA GLY A 73 -7.26 -24.75 -20.81
C GLY A 73 -5.96 -23.98 -20.63
N ARG A 74 -6.00 -22.66 -20.41
CA ARG A 74 -4.80 -21.86 -20.16
C ARG A 74 -4.24 -22.12 -18.77
N SER A 75 -2.92 -22.12 -18.66
CA SER A 75 -2.21 -22.22 -17.38
C SER A 75 -2.28 -20.91 -16.59
N ARG A 76 -2.06 -20.98 -15.27
CA ARG A 76 -2.05 -19.81 -14.38
C ARG A 76 -1.01 -18.78 -14.79
N GLU A 77 0.18 -19.21 -15.21
CA GLU A 77 1.24 -18.34 -15.72
C GLU A 77 0.83 -17.61 -17.00
N GLU A 78 0.07 -18.26 -17.90
CA GLU A 78 -0.44 -17.62 -19.11
C GLU A 78 -1.51 -16.58 -18.78
N ILE A 79 -2.41 -16.91 -17.86
CA ILE A 79 -3.42 -15.98 -17.35
C ILE A 79 -2.74 -14.77 -16.72
N ARG A 80 -1.73 -15.00 -15.88
CA ARG A 80 -0.93 -13.94 -15.25
C ARG A 80 -0.27 -13.04 -16.29
N ARG A 81 0.38 -13.62 -17.30
CA ARG A 81 1.00 -12.86 -18.41
C ARG A 81 -0.04 -12.05 -19.19
N TRP A 82 -1.23 -12.60 -19.41
CA TRP A 82 -2.33 -11.91 -20.08
C TRP A 82 -2.77 -10.66 -19.30
N PHE A 83 -2.91 -10.78 -17.96
CA PHE A 83 -3.24 -9.64 -17.10
C PHE A 83 -2.09 -8.62 -17.05
N VAL A 84 -0.84 -9.05 -16.93
CA VAL A 84 0.34 -8.14 -16.93
C VAL A 84 0.46 -7.38 -18.25
N ALA A 85 0.22 -8.03 -19.38
CA ALA A 85 0.27 -7.38 -20.69
C ALA A 85 -0.76 -6.24 -20.84
N ARG A 86 -1.84 -6.24 -20.02
CA ARG A 86 -2.94 -5.28 -20.10
C ARG A 86 -2.96 -4.26 -18.95
N TYR A 87 -2.49 -4.64 -17.77
CA TYR A 87 -2.56 -3.85 -16.55
C TYR A 87 -1.18 -3.53 -15.94
N GLY A 88 -0.08 -4.02 -16.53
CA GLY A 88 1.28 -3.86 -16.02
C GLY A 88 1.62 -4.81 -14.87
N ASP A 89 2.84 -4.69 -14.34
CA ASP A 89 3.34 -5.56 -13.27
C ASP A 89 2.67 -5.31 -11.90
N GLU A 90 2.00 -4.16 -11.74
CA GLU A 90 1.29 -3.78 -10.51
C GLU A 90 0.07 -4.65 -10.21
N VAL A 91 -0.46 -5.32 -11.24
CA VAL A 91 -1.55 -6.29 -11.09
C VAL A 91 -1.09 -7.55 -10.35
N LEU A 92 0.20 -7.77 -10.16
CA LEU A 92 0.73 -8.93 -9.44
C LEU A 92 0.71 -8.68 -7.93
N ALA A 93 0.22 -9.67 -7.18
CA ALA A 93 0.29 -9.64 -5.72
C ALA A 93 1.73 -9.69 -5.19
N GLN A 94 2.67 -10.24 -5.97
CA GLN A 94 4.09 -10.28 -5.65
C GLN A 94 4.91 -9.65 -6.78
N PRO A 95 5.86 -8.76 -6.47
CA PRO A 95 6.72 -8.16 -7.49
C PRO A 95 7.53 -9.26 -8.18
N PRO A 96 7.64 -9.22 -9.53
CA PRO A 96 8.37 -10.24 -10.27
C PRO A 96 9.85 -10.25 -9.86
N ALA A 97 10.41 -11.45 -9.66
CA ALA A 97 11.84 -11.65 -9.38
C ALA A 97 12.74 -11.46 -10.61
N ARG A 98 12.43 -10.46 -11.46
CA ARG A 98 13.18 -10.10 -12.66
C ARG A 98 13.20 -8.58 -12.81
N GLY A 99 14.30 -8.03 -13.31
CA GLY A 99 14.47 -6.58 -13.50
C GLY A 99 14.64 -5.82 -12.18
N PRO A 100 14.12 -4.57 -12.05
CA PRO A 100 14.33 -3.73 -10.87
C PRO A 100 13.72 -4.31 -9.58
N GLY A 101 12.70 -5.17 -9.69
CA GLY A 101 12.16 -5.91 -8.55
C GLY A 101 13.18 -6.79 -7.83
N LEU A 102 14.26 -7.22 -8.50
CA LEU A 102 15.33 -8.01 -7.91
C LEU A 102 16.09 -7.22 -6.81
N LEU A 103 16.23 -5.90 -6.94
CA LEU A 103 16.90 -5.07 -5.93
C LEU A 103 16.20 -5.15 -4.57
N LEU A 104 14.86 -5.21 -4.57
CA LEU A 104 14.04 -5.32 -3.36
C LEU A 104 14.35 -6.61 -2.58
N TRP A 105 14.79 -7.67 -3.26
CA TRP A 105 15.18 -8.94 -2.65
C TRP A 105 16.67 -9.01 -2.29
N VAL A 106 17.54 -8.43 -3.11
CA VAL A 106 19.00 -8.47 -2.93
C VAL A 106 19.46 -7.57 -1.77
N VAL A 107 18.87 -6.38 -1.61
CA VAL A 107 19.27 -5.42 -0.57
C VAL A 107 19.05 -5.98 0.85
N PRO A 108 17.88 -6.54 1.21
CA PRO A 108 17.68 -7.18 2.51
C PRO A 108 18.63 -8.36 2.76
N ALA A 109 18.90 -9.17 1.74
CA ALA A 109 19.79 -10.32 1.86
C ALA A 109 21.24 -9.89 2.17
N ILE A 110 21.75 -8.87 1.49
CA ILE A 110 23.09 -8.33 1.74
C ILE A 110 23.17 -7.70 3.13
N ALA A 111 22.13 -6.96 3.55
CA ALA A 111 22.09 -6.36 4.88
C ALA A 111 22.13 -7.42 5.99
N LEU A 112 21.39 -8.53 5.81
CA LEU A 112 21.37 -9.65 6.76
C LEU A 112 22.75 -10.32 6.86
N LEU A 113 23.39 -10.57 5.71
CA LEU A 113 24.73 -11.15 5.65
C LEU A 113 25.78 -10.24 6.30
N GLY A 114 25.69 -8.93 6.06
CA GLY A 114 26.56 -7.94 6.67
C GLY A 114 26.41 -7.89 8.20
N ALA A 115 25.17 -7.88 8.68
CA ALA A 115 24.86 -7.92 10.12
C ALA A 115 25.36 -9.22 10.77
N GLY A 116 25.15 -10.37 10.13
CA GLY A 116 25.65 -11.66 10.59
C GLY A 116 27.17 -11.72 10.67
N ALA A 117 27.87 -11.19 9.66
CA ALA A 117 29.33 -11.13 9.65
C ALA A 117 29.89 -10.20 10.74
N ALA A 118 29.25 -9.06 10.99
CA ALA A 118 29.61 -8.13 12.07
C ALA A 118 29.38 -8.75 13.46
N ALA A 119 28.26 -9.45 13.64
CA ALA A 119 27.97 -10.20 14.86
C ALA A 119 28.99 -11.32 15.10
N ALA A 120 29.33 -12.09 14.07
CA ALA A 120 30.34 -13.15 14.16
C ALA A 120 31.72 -12.59 14.55
N ARG A 121 32.14 -11.45 14.00
CA ARG A 121 33.41 -10.79 14.36
C ARG A 121 33.44 -10.26 15.79
N THR A 122 32.32 -9.78 16.31
CA THR A 122 32.22 -9.25 17.69
C THR A 122 32.01 -10.33 18.74
N LEU A 123 31.38 -11.44 18.36
CA LEU A 123 31.14 -12.59 19.23
C LEU A 123 32.26 -13.62 19.22
N ARG A 124 33.18 -13.57 18.23
CA ARG A 124 34.41 -14.39 18.22
C ARG A 124 35.05 -14.32 19.60
N PRO A 125 35.02 -15.41 20.40
CA PRO A 125 35.72 -15.41 21.67
C PRO A 125 37.18 -15.14 21.32
N ARG A 126 37.75 -14.11 21.94
CA ARG A 126 39.20 -13.99 21.97
C ARG A 126 39.65 -15.25 22.70
N LEU A 127 40.05 -16.25 21.94
CA LEU A 127 40.96 -17.29 22.42
C LEU A 127 42.28 -16.56 22.68
N ALA A 128 42.27 -15.69 23.69
CA ALA A 128 43.46 -15.15 24.28
C ALA A 128 44.09 -16.36 24.96
N GLY A 129 45.07 -16.93 24.27
CA GLY A 129 45.93 -17.95 24.82
C GLY A 129 46.43 -17.47 26.16
N SER A 130 45.93 -18.08 27.22
CA SER A 130 46.56 -18.14 28.53
C SER A 130 47.74 -19.11 28.46
N ALA A 131 48.65 -18.88 27.52
CA ALA A 131 49.91 -19.58 27.40
C ALA A 131 51.04 -18.55 27.44
N ARG A 132 51.75 -18.58 28.57
CA ARG A 132 53.09 -18.02 28.86
C ARG A 132 53.21 -16.54 29.21
N ARG A 133 53.37 -16.33 30.52
CA ARG A 133 54.49 -15.65 31.24
C ARG A 133 54.03 -15.56 32.71
N SER A 134 54.70 -16.01 33.76
CA SER A 134 56.07 -16.47 34.03
C SER A 134 55.96 -17.24 35.35
N GLY A 135 56.60 -18.41 35.54
CA GLY A 135 57.95 -18.39 36.10
C GLY A 135 58.02 -17.75 37.49
N ALA A 136 57.50 -18.42 38.52
CA ALA A 136 57.88 -18.16 39.91
C ALA A 136 58.03 -19.50 40.64
N ARG A 137 59.22 -20.10 40.48
CA ARG A 137 59.75 -21.09 41.42
C ARG A 137 59.97 -20.37 42.75
N THR A 138 59.17 -20.67 43.77
CA THR A 138 59.63 -20.55 45.16
C THR A 138 59.06 -21.70 45.99
N ARG A 139 59.82 -22.80 45.94
CA ARG A 139 60.27 -23.63 47.06
C ARG A 139 59.51 -23.44 48.39
N TRP A 140 58.74 -24.45 48.76
CA TRP A 140 58.36 -24.72 50.15
C TRP A 140 59.59 -25.15 50.97
N PRO A 141 59.63 -24.79 52.26
CA PRO A 141 59.85 -25.81 53.27
C PRO A 141 58.81 -25.80 54.41
N ARG A 142 58.69 -26.98 55.01
CA ARG A 142 57.78 -27.39 56.10
C ARG A 142 58.27 -26.86 57.47
N HIS A 143 57.30 -26.52 58.34
CA HIS A 143 57.14 -26.61 59.84
C HIS A 143 58.36 -26.84 60.77
N PRO A 144 58.23 -26.80 62.13
CA PRO A 144 57.24 -26.19 63.07
C PRO A 144 57.92 -25.39 64.23
N GLY A 145 57.17 -24.88 65.23
CA GLY A 145 57.71 -24.73 66.60
C GLY A 145 57.42 -23.44 67.40
N SER A 146 56.52 -23.56 68.37
CA SER A 146 56.59 -23.06 69.76
C SER A 146 56.97 -21.60 70.13
N ALA A 147 56.00 -20.98 70.83
CA ALA A 147 56.12 -20.43 72.19
C ALA A 147 56.64 -19.00 72.49
N ARG A 148 55.85 -18.37 73.39
CA ARG A 148 56.17 -17.48 74.53
C ARG A 148 56.37 -15.96 74.34
N ARG A 149 55.35 -15.25 74.84
CA ARG A 149 55.31 -14.32 76.01
C ARG A 149 56.05 -12.98 75.99
N SER A 150 55.31 -12.02 76.58
CA SER A 150 55.70 -10.75 77.24
C SER A 150 56.24 -9.66 76.31
N GLY A 151 55.91 -8.38 76.44
CA GLY A 151 55.23 -7.58 77.47
C GLY A 151 55.77 -6.16 77.30
N GLY A 152 54.95 -5.11 77.45
CA GLY A 152 55.49 -3.73 77.42
C GLY A 152 54.55 -2.65 76.91
N ARG A 153 53.74 -2.15 77.84
CA ARG A 153 53.21 -0.77 77.98
C ARG A 153 53.81 0.31 77.07
N THR A 154 52.93 1.17 76.54
CA THR A 154 52.87 2.66 76.63
C THR A 154 51.85 3.15 75.60
N ARG A 155 51.10 4.25 75.68
CA ARG A 155 50.69 5.26 76.68
C ARG A 155 49.60 6.07 75.95
N TRP A 156 48.52 6.44 76.65
CA TRP A 156 47.37 7.28 76.24
C TRP A 156 47.78 8.70 75.74
N PRO A 157 46.96 9.52 75.02
CA PRO A 157 45.58 9.88 75.40
C PRO A 157 44.54 10.17 74.28
N ARG A 158 43.37 10.60 74.77
CA ARG A 158 42.01 10.72 74.21
C ARG A 158 41.71 12.01 73.39
N HIS A 159 40.87 11.82 72.36
CA HIS A 159 39.76 12.66 71.80
C HIS A 159 40.05 14.09 71.26
N PRO A 160 39.13 14.75 70.48
CA PRO A 160 37.86 14.33 69.85
C PRO A 160 37.71 14.73 68.35
N GLY A 161 36.60 14.31 67.71
CA GLY A 161 35.84 15.14 66.76
C GLY A 161 36.43 15.43 65.37
N GLY A 162 35.97 14.71 64.35
CA GLY A 162 36.22 15.07 62.95
C GLY A 162 35.24 14.36 62.02
N ALA A 163 34.05 14.95 61.85
CA ALA A 163 33.11 14.56 60.82
C ALA A 163 33.76 14.73 59.44
N ARG A 164 34.12 13.62 58.78
CA ARG A 164 34.47 13.64 57.36
C ARG A 164 33.22 13.34 56.55
N ARG A 165 32.72 14.38 55.88
CA ARG A 165 31.77 14.28 54.77
C ARG A 165 32.42 13.42 53.67
N ALA A 166 31.68 12.44 53.18
CA ALA A 166 32.04 11.65 52.02
C ALA A 166 31.64 12.43 50.75
N ASP A 167 32.56 13.22 50.23
CA ASP A 167 32.50 13.72 48.86
C ASP A 167 33.39 12.81 47.99
N GLY A 168 32.83 12.29 46.90
CA GLY A 168 33.64 11.76 45.80
C GLY A 168 33.09 10.50 45.14
N ALA A 169 32.31 10.70 44.08
CA ALA A 169 32.55 10.15 42.73
C ALA A 169 31.22 9.95 42.00
N THR A 170 30.62 11.05 41.53
CA THR A 170 29.68 10.97 40.42
C THR A 170 30.46 10.54 39.18
N SER A 171 30.37 9.25 38.85
CA SER A 171 30.96 8.72 37.62
C SER A 171 30.28 9.38 36.42
N ARG A 172 30.98 10.36 35.83
CA ARG A 172 30.59 11.03 34.60
C ARG A 172 30.74 10.03 33.45
N TRP A 173 29.65 9.33 33.13
CA TRP A 173 29.55 8.48 31.94
C TRP A 173 29.84 9.33 30.70
N SER A 174 30.97 9.08 30.06
CA SER A 174 31.31 9.63 28.75
C SER A 174 31.20 8.50 27.72
N PRO A 175 30.27 8.53 26.76
CA PRO A 175 30.25 7.54 25.69
C PRO A 175 31.48 7.76 24.80
N GLY A 176 32.31 6.73 24.64
CA GLY A 176 33.50 6.79 23.79
C GLY A 176 33.17 6.92 22.29
N PRO A 177 34.11 7.44 21.48
CA PRO A 177 33.92 7.86 20.08
C PRO A 177 33.59 6.72 19.09
N VAL A 178 33.60 5.47 19.55
CA VAL A 178 33.32 4.29 18.72
C VAL A 178 31.82 4.05 18.53
N CYS A 179 30.98 4.57 19.44
CA CYS A 179 29.50 4.46 19.32
C CYS A 179 28.90 5.47 18.33
N SER A 180 29.55 6.60 18.10
CA SER A 180 29.05 7.65 17.21
C SER A 180 29.32 7.35 15.73
N LEU A 181 30.41 6.63 15.41
CA LEU A 181 30.79 6.34 14.03
C LEU A 181 29.89 5.28 13.35
N THR A 182 29.33 4.32 14.09
CA THR A 182 28.42 3.31 13.51
C THR A 182 27.00 3.84 13.32
N ALA A 183 26.54 4.74 14.20
CA ALA A 183 25.25 5.41 14.04
C ALA A 183 25.27 6.38 12.86
N ALA A 184 26.32 7.20 12.73
CA ALA A 184 26.49 8.11 11.60
C ALA A 184 26.65 7.35 10.27
N GLY A 185 27.39 6.24 10.26
CA GLY A 185 27.52 5.39 9.07
C GLY A 185 26.22 4.72 8.64
N LEU A 186 25.40 4.27 9.59
CA LEU A 186 24.09 3.68 9.29
C LEU A 186 23.09 4.74 8.79
N ILE A 187 23.09 5.93 9.40
CA ILE A 187 22.23 7.05 8.97
C ILE A 187 22.65 7.55 7.58
N ALA A 188 23.96 7.67 7.32
CA ALA A 188 24.46 8.07 6.00
C ALA A 188 24.18 7.01 4.92
N LEU A 189 24.24 5.72 5.26
CA LEU A 189 23.87 4.63 4.36
C LEU A 189 22.37 4.62 4.07
N VAL A 190 21.53 4.78 5.10
CA VAL A 190 20.06 4.86 4.94
C VAL A 190 19.67 6.09 4.13
N ALA A 191 20.31 7.24 4.37
CA ALA A 191 20.09 8.45 3.61
C ALA A 191 20.58 8.31 2.16
N ALA A 192 21.74 7.70 1.92
CA ALA A 192 22.24 7.44 0.57
C ALA A 192 21.37 6.42 -0.18
N VAL A 193 20.82 5.42 0.50
CA VAL A 193 19.88 4.45 -0.07
C VAL A 193 18.52 5.09 -0.35
N ALA A 194 18.04 5.99 0.51
CA ALA A 194 16.81 6.75 0.29
C ALA A 194 16.95 7.71 -0.91
N VAL A 195 18.05 8.46 -0.98
CA VAL A 195 18.35 9.36 -2.11
C VAL A 195 18.57 8.59 -3.42
N ALA A 196 19.19 7.41 -3.36
CA ALA A 196 19.32 6.53 -4.52
C ALA A 196 17.99 5.88 -4.94
N ALA A 197 17.04 5.69 -4.01
CA ALA A 197 15.71 5.17 -4.31
C ALA A 197 14.80 6.19 -5.02
N ASP A 198 14.94 7.49 -4.70
CA ASP A 198 14.21 8.57 -5.39
C ASP A 198 14.61 8.72 -6.87
N GLY A 199 15.82 8.31 -7.25
CA GLY A 199 16.31 8.41 -8.63
C GLY A 199 15.87 7.30 -9.59
N LEU A 200 15.22 6.24 -9.08
CA LEU A 200 14.86 5.03 -9.84
C LEU A 200 13.35 4.77 -9.91
N ALA A 201 12.54 5.67 -9.37
CA ALA A 201 11.10 5.60 -9.55
C ALA A 201 10.78 5.77 -11.06
N PRO A 202 10.11 4.80 -11.71
CA PRO A 202 9.48 5.08 -13.00
C PRO A 202 8.56 6.30 -12.81
N PRO A 203 8.36 7.15 -13.85
CA PRO A 203 7.43 8.27 -13.72
C PRO A 203 6.10 7.71 -13.24
N ALA A 204 5.60 8.22 -12.11
CA ALA A 204 4.31 7.83 -11.59
C ALA A 204 3.29 7.88 -12.74
N PRO A 205 2.37 6.91 -12.87
CA PRO A 205 1.25 7.08 -13.79
C PRO A 205 0.65 8.46 -13.49
N PRO A 206 0.29 9.25 -14.52
CA PRO A 206 -0.27 10.58 -14.30
C PRO A 206 -1.38 10.46 -13.25
N PRO A 207 -1.45 11.38 -12.26
CA PRO A 207 -2.42 11.29 -11.19
C PRO A 207 -3.78 10.96 -11.79
N ALA A 208 -4.41 9.88 -11.31
CA ALA A 208 -5.66 9.39 -11.87
C ALA A 208 -6.61 10.58 -11.98
N ASP A 209 -6.90 11.01 -13.21
CA ASP A 209 -7.74 12.15 -13.48
C ASP A 209 -9.05 11.95 -12.70
N PRO A 210 -9.36 12.79 -11.70
CA PRO A 210 -10.53 12.58 -10.85
C PRO A 210 -11.81 12.48 -11.68
N ALA A 211 -11.87 13.20 -12.82
CA ALA A 211 -12.96 13.07 -13.77
C ALA A 211 -13.01 11.67 -14.41
N ALA A 212 -11.86 11.11 -14.81
CA ALA A 212 -11.80 9.77 -15.38
C ALA A 212 -12.22 8.68 -14.38
N VAL A 213 -11.87 8.85 -13.09
CA VAL A 213 -12.32 7.96 -12.00
C VAL A 213 -13.83 8.06 -11.81
N ALA A 214 -14.38 9.29 -11.75
CA ALA A 214 -15.81 9.53 -11.60
C ALA A 214 -16.61 8.94 -12.78
N LEU A 215 -16.15 9.12 -14.02
CA LEU A 215 -16.79 8.55 -15.21
C LEU A 215 -16.80 7.03 -15.18
N ARG A 216 -15.69 6.41 -14.80
CA ARG A 216 -15.60 4.95 -14.73
C ARG A 216 -16.55 4.37 -13.69
N LEU A 217 -16.69 5.04 -12.54
CA LEU A 217 -17.67 4.68 -11.53
C LEU A 217 -19.11 4.91 -12.00
N ALA A 218 -19.38 6.03 -12.70
CA ALA A 218 -20.69 6.33 -13.25
C ALA A 218 -21.18 5.22 -14.21
N TRP A 219 -20.30 4.72 -15.10
CA TRP A 219 -20.64 3.63 -16.01
C TRP A 219 -20.93 2.30 -15.29
N ASP A 220 -20.19 1.97 -14.23
CA ASP A 220 -20.48 0.79 -13.42
C ASP A 220 -21.85 0.89 -12.72
N LEU A 221 -22.15 2.05 -12.14
CA LEU A 221 -23.44 2.32 -11.49
C LEU A 221 -24.60 2.25 -12.49
N GLU A 222 -24.42 2.80 -13.69
CA GLU A 222 -25.43 2.72 -14.75
C GLU A 222 -25.68 1.27 -15.21
N GLY A 223 -24.61 0.46 -15.35
CA GLY A 223 -24.72 -0.97 -15.66
C GLY A 223 -25.48 -1.77 -14.58
N ARG A 224 -25.44 -1.30 -13.34
CA ARG A 224 -26.19 -1.84 -12.19
C ARG A 224 -27.59 -1.23 -12.05
N GLN A 225 -28.00 -0.37 -12.98
CA GLN A 225 -29.26 0.40 -12.94
C GLN A 225 -29.39 1.34 -11.73
N GLN A 226 -28.28 1.74 -11.12
CA GLN A 226 -28.24 2.70 -10.01
C GLN A 226 -28.15 4.13 -10.55
N TYR A 227 -29.20 4.57 -11.25
CA TYR A 227 -29.17 5.80 -12.05
C TYR A 227 -29.02 7.08 -11.21
N GLU A 228 -29.57 7.12 -10.00
CA GLU A 228 -29.41 8.28 -9.10
C GLU A 228 -27.95 8.47 -8.67
N ALA A 229 -27.30 7.38 -8.27
CA ALA A 229 -25.88 7.39 -7.90
C ALA A 229 -24.99 7.68 -9.12
N ALA A 230 -25.32 7.11 -10.28
CA ALA A 230 -24.63 7.38 -11.54
C ALA A 230 -24.70 8.88 -11.91
N ALA A 231 -25.88 9.50 -11.76
CA ALA A 231 -26.06 10.93 -12.01
C ALA A 231 -25.18 11.80 -11.11
N GLN A 232 -24.99 11.43 -9.84
CA GLN A 232 -24.07 12.16 -8.96
C GLN A 232 -22.62 12.08 -9.47
N MET A 233 -22.19 10.91 -9.95
CA MET A 233 -20.83 10.73 -10.47
C MET A 233 -20.61 11.44 -11.80
N TYR A 234 -21.63 11.52 -12.67
CA TYR A 234 -21.55 12.35 -13.87
C TYR A 234 -21.40 13.83 -13.55
N ARG A 235 -22.14 14.35 -12.56
CA ARG A 235 -21.96 15.74 -12.10
C ARG A 235 -20.55 16.00 -11.57
N GLU A 236 -19.97 15.04 -10.85
CA GLU A 236 -18.59 15.15 -10.38
C GLU A 236 -17.61 15.25 -11.55
N ALA A 237 -17.74 14.37 -12.55
CA ALA A 237 -16.89 14.41 -13.74
C ALA A 237 -16.98 15.74 -14.49
N LEU A 238 -18.17 16.32 -14.57
CA LEU A 238 -18.44 17.57 -15.27
C LEU A 238 -17.90 18.82 -14.56
N ARG A 239 -17.56 18.74 -13.26
CA ARG A 239 -16.95 19.86 -12.53
C ARG A 239 -15.55 20.20 -13.04
N GLU A 240 -14.81 19.18 -13.41
CA GLU A 240 -13.41 19.30 -13.87
C GLU A 240 -13.33 19.50 -15.38
N ARG A 241 -14.24 18.86 -16.14
CA ARG A 241 -14.28 18.95 -17.60
C ARG A 241 -15.71 18.92 -18.12
N THR A 242 -16.12 19.98 -18.79
CA THR A 242 -17.38 19.99 -19.54
C THR A 242 -17.24 19.10 -20.78
N ASP A 243 -18.20 18.20 -20.96
CA ASP A 243 -18.25 17.27 -22.09
C ASP A 243 -19.73 16.98 -22.42
N ASP A 244 -20.14 17.28 -23.66
CA ASP A 244 -21.54 17.14 -24.08
C ASP A 244 -22.02 15.69 -24.05
N GLY A 245 -21.13 14.72 -24.31
CA GLY A 245 -21.44 13.30 -24.23
C GLY A 245 -21.72 12.87 -22.79
N VAL A 246 -20.89 13.33 -21.84
CA VAL A 246 -21.10 13.09 -20.40
C VAL A 246 -22.36 13.79 -19.91
N GLN A 247 -22.60 15.03 -20.34
CA GLN A 247 -23.81 15.79 -20.01
C GLN A 247 -25.08 15.10 -20.52
N LEU A 248 -25.05 14.53 -21.72
CA LEU A 248 -26.14 13.75 -22.26
C LEU A 248 -26.40 12.48 -21.43
N ARG A 249 -25.35 11.78 -21.01
CA ARG A 249 -25.50 10.60 -20.12
C ARG A 249 -26.07 10.98 -18.75
N LEU A 250 -25.69 12.12 -18.20
CA LEU A 250 -26.33 12.68 -17.00
C LEU A 250 -27.83 12.89 -17.22
N ALA A 251 -28.22 13.51 -18.35
CA ALA A 251 -29.62 13.75 -18.68
C ALA A 251 -30.42 12.42 -18.77
N PHE A 252 -29.86 11.38 -19.40
CA PHE A 252 -30.46 10.05 -19.43
C PHE A 252 -30.57 9.41 -18.04
N ALA A 253 -29.50 9.46 -17.23
CA ALA A 253 -29.52 8.91 -15.88
C ALA A 253 -30.61 9.56 -15.02
N LEU A 254 -30.77 10.89 -15.11
CA LEU A 254 -31.82 11.62 -14.40
C LEU A 254 -33.23 11.23 -14.86
N LEU A 255 -33.42 11.07 -16.18
CA LEU A 255 -34.69 10.61 -16.71
C LEU A 255 -35.05 9.21 -16.21
N ARG A 256 -34.06 8.31 -16.13
CA ARG A 256 -34.22 6.93 -15.63
C ARG A 256 -34.43 6.85 -14.12
N SER A 257 -33.93 7.84 -13.36
CA SER A 257 -34.18 7.97 -11.93
C SER A 257 -35.44 8.79 -11.61
N SER A 258 -36.30 9.07 -12.59
CA SER A 258 -37.53 9.88 -12.44
C SER A 258 -37.32 11.34 -12.03
N ASP A 259 -36.11 11.89 -12.13
CA ASP A 259 -35.83 13.32 -11.95
C ASP A 259 -36.03 14.05 -13.29
N ALA A 260 -37.29 14.24 -13.69
CA ALA A 260 -37.63 14.87 -14.96
C ALA A 260 -37.16 16.32 -15.04
N ALA A 261 -37.22 17.08 -13.94
CA ALA A 261 -36.77 18.47 -13.92
C ALA A 261 -35.25 18.58 -14.08
N GLY A 262 -34.49 17.68 -13.44
CA GLY A 262 -33.05 17.55 -13.65
C GLY A 262 -32.70 17.16 -15.08
N ALA A 263 -33.38 16.14 -15.62
CA ALA A 263 -33.17 15.66 -16.98
C ALA A 263 -33.45 16.75 -18.02
N GLU A 264 -34.51 17.52 -17.84
CA GLU A 264 -34.88 18.62 -18.73
C GLU A 264 -33.81 19.73 -18.75
N ARG A 265 -33.25 20.10 -17.59
CA ARG A 265 -32.16 21.08 -17.52
C ARG A 265 -30.89 20.56 -18.19
N ALA A 266 -30.49 19.33 -17.88
CA ALA A 266 -29.30 18.73 -18.45
C ALA A 266 -29.40 18.58 -19.98
N ALA A 267 -30.57 18.17 -20.49
CA ALA A 267 -30.81 18.04 -21.92
C ALA A 267 -30.82 19.39 -22.67
N ARG A 268 -31.29 20.47 -22.03
CA ARG A 268 -31.16 21.81 -22.62
C ARG A 268 -29.71 22.23 -22.78
N GLU A 269 -28.90 21.99 -21.77
CA GLU A 269 -27.48 22.34 -21.82
C GLU A 269 -26.76 21.62 -22.97
N VAL A 270 -27.11 20.35 -23.25
CA VAL A 270 -26.64 19.65 -24.46
C VAL A 270 -27.10 20.33 -25.75
N LEU A 271 -28.37 20.77 -25.79
CA LEU A 271 -28.96 21.41 -26.98
C LEU A 271 -28.49 22.85 -27.18
N ASP A 272 -27.98 23.52 -26.15
CA ASP A 272 -27.36 24.84 -26.26
C ASP A 272 -26.08 24.76 -27.09
N HIS A 273 -25.31 23.66 -26.97
CA HIS A 273 -24.13 23.40 -27.80
C HIS A 273 -24.46 22.66 -29.11
N ALA A 274 -25.43 21.73 -29.08
CA ALA A 274 -25.82 20.90 -30.22
C ALA A 274 -27.35 20.92 -30.45
N PRO A 275 -27.90 21.98 -31.09
CA PRO A 275 -29.36 22.22 -31.18
C PRO A 275 -30.18 21.15 -31.91
N GLU A 276 -29.51 20.33 -32.71
CA GLU A 276 -30.11 19.23 -33.49
C GLU A 276 -29.61 17.86 -33.01
N SER A 277 -29.09 17.76 -31.78
CA SER A 277 -28.75 16.47 -31.17
C SER A 277 -30.01 15.59 -31.06
N PRO A 278 -30.09 14.44 -31.76
CA PRO A 278 -31.25 13.56 -31.71
C PRO A 278 -31.55 13.09 -30.28
N ASP A 279 -30.52 12.64 -29.58
CA ASP A 279 -30.64 12.15 -28.20
C ASP A 279 -30.97 13.27 -27.22
N GLY A 280 -30.42 14.47 -27.42
CA GLY A 280 -30.78 15.65 -26.63
C GLY A 280 -32.26 16.02 -26.78
N LEU A 281 -32.78 16.06 -28.00
CA LEU A 281 -34.20 16.31 -28.27
C LEU A 281 -35.10 15.20 -27.72
N LEU A 282 -34.67 13.94 -27.83
CA LEU A 282 -35.40 12.80 -27.28
C LEU A 282 -35.52 12.91 -25.75
N VAL A 283 -34.41 13.09 -25.04
CA VAL A 283 -34.42 13.20 -23.57
C VAL A 283 -35.20 14.43 -23.13
N LEU A 284 -35.02 15.58 -23.79
CA LEU A 284 -35.76 16.80 -23.47
C LEU A 284 -37.27 16.58 -23.63
N GLY A 285 -37.69 16.03 -24.77
CA GLY A 285 -39.10 15.77 -25.04
C GLY A 285 -39.73 14.79 -24.06
N LEU A 286 -39.01 13.73 -23.68
CA LEU A 286 -39.46 12.77 -22.68
C LEU A 286 -39.55 13.39 -21.28
N ALA A 287 -38.56 14.18 -20.87
CA ALA A 287 -38.57 14.88 -19.59
C ALA A 287 -39.71 15.90 -19.50
N GLN A 288 -39.95 16.65 -20.59
CA GLN A 288 -41.02 17.64 -20.69
C GLN A 288 -42.41 17.02 -20.52
N ARG A 289 -42.62 15.72 -20.77
CA ARG A 289 -43.94 15.12 -20.51
C ARG A 289 -44.37 15.22 -19.06
N ALA A 290 -43.43 15.19 -18.13
CA ALA A 290 -43.70 15.30 -16.70
C ALA A 290 -43.68 16.76 -16.22
N THR A 291 -42.87 17.63 -16.83
CA THR A 291 -42.64 19.00 -16.34
C THR A 291 -43.41 20.07 -17.13
N ARG A 292 -43.51 19.91 -18.46
CA ARG A 292 -44.10 20.86 -19.43
C ARG A 292 -44.77 20.14 -20.60
N PRO A 293 -45.92 19.50 -20.38
CA PRO A 293 -46.55 18.64 -21.39
C PRO A 293 -46.96 19.39 -22.67
N ALA A 294 -47.22 20.70 -22.59
CA ALA A 294 -47.53 21.54 -23.75
C ALA A 294 -46.35 21.61 -24.76
N ASP A 295 -45.12 21.65 -24.25
CA ASP A 295 -43.91 21.74 -25.07
C ASP A 295 -43.45 20.37 -25.58
N ALA A 296 -43.70 19.31 -24.80
CA ALA A 296 -43.19 17.96 -25.04
C ALA A 296 -43.52 17.44 -26.46
N THR A 297 -44.77 17.66 -26.91
CA THR A 297 -45.23 17.23 -28.23
C THR A 297 -44.44 17.91 -29.36
N ALA A 298 -44.19 19.22 -29.24
CA ALA A 298 -43.44 19.96 -30.24
C ALA A 298 -41.97 19.48 -30.30
N THR A 299 -41.35 19.28 -29.14
CA THR A 299 -39.97 18.77 -29.04
C THR A 299 -39.83 17.37 -29.63
N LEU A 300 -40.75 16.45 -29.31
CA LEU A 300 -40.73 15.08 -29.83
C LEU A 300 -41.00 15.02 -31.33
N ARG A 301 -41.86 15.90 -31.88
CA ARG A 301 -42.02 16.04 -33.34
C ARG A 301 -40.76 16.55 -34.00
N ARG A 302 -40.05 17.50 -33.38
CA ARG A 302 -38.75 17.98 -33.86
C ARG A 302 -37.71 16.85 -33.87
N PHE A 303 -37.65 16.03 -32.82
CA PHE A 303 -36.82 14.83 -32.79
C PHE A 303 -37.10 13.89 -33.97
N LEU A 304 -38.37 13.60 -34.27
CA LEU A 304 -38.75 12.76 -35.40
C LEU A 304 -38.36 13.35 -36.76
N ALA A 305 -38.37 14.67 -36.89
CA ALA A 305 -37.94 15.37 -38.10
C ALA A 305 -36.40 15.28 -38.29
N VAL A 306 -35.64 15.42 -37.21
CA VAL A 306 -34.17 15.37 -37.23
C VAL A 306 -33.66 13.93 -37.44
N ALA A 307 -34.26 12.95 -36.75
CA ALA A 307 -33.78 11.57 -36.75
C ALA A 307 -34.93 10.55 -36.96
N PRO A 308 -35.52 10.50 -38.17
CA PRO A 308 -36.67 9.64 -38.46
C PRO A 308 -36.36 8.14 -38.36
N SER A 309 -35.10 7.74 -38.53
CA SER A 309 -34.61 6.36 -38.44
C SER A 309 -34.04 5.98 -37.08
N HIS A 310 -34.12 6.87 -36.08
CA HIS A 310 -33.65 6.58 -34.73
C HIS A 310 -34.39 5.36 -34.13
N PRO A 311 -33.74 4.47 -33.34
CA PRO A 311 -34.40 3.31 -32.75
C PRO A 311 -35.62 3.67 -31.89
N ALA A 312 -35.60 4.83 -31.24
CA ALA A 312 -36.75 5.33 -30.47
C ALA A 312 -37.88 5.90 -31.32
N ALA A 313 -37.66 6.21 -32.61
CA ALA A 313 -38.63 6.94 -33.44
C ALA A 313 -39.96 6.21 -33.62
N ALA A 314 -39.95 4.89 -33.76
CA ALA A 314 -41.17 4.10 -33.87
C ALA A 314 -42.05 4.23 -32.61
N GLU A 315 -41.43 4.18 -31.43
CA GLU A 315 -42.14 4.29 -30.16
C GLU A 315 -42.63 5.72 -29.92
N ILE A 316 -41.83 6.73 -30.27
CA ILE A 316 -42.26 8.13 -30.17
C ILE A 316 -43.45 8.44 -31.10
N ARG A 317 -43.50 7.87 -32.31
CA ARG A 317 -44.68 8.03 -33.18
C ARG A 317 -45.95 7.49 -32.53
N ARG A 318 -45.89 6.27 -31.97
CA ARG A 318 -47.02 5.67 -31.22
C ARG A 318 -47.42 6.52 -30.01
N LEU A 319 -46.45 7.14 -29.36
CA LEU A 319 -46.69 8.00 -28.20
C LEU A 319 -47.44 9.29 -28.56
N LEU A 320 -47.20 9.83 -29.76
CA LEU A 320 -47.80 11.09 -30.21
C LEU A 320 -49.14 10.90 -30.93
N ASP A 321 -49.33 9.75 -31.58
CA ASP A 321 -50.55 9.36 -32.28
C ASP A 321 -51.15 8.09 -31.62
N PRO A 322 -51.74 8.21 -30.41
CA PRO A 322 -52.21 7.08 -29.59
C PRO A 322 -53.46 6.37 -30.12
#